data_AF-A0A116KPY3-F1
#
_entry.id   AF-A0A116KPY3-F1
#
_cell.length_a   1.000
_cell.length_b   1.000
_cell.length_c   1.000
_cell.angle_alpha   90.00
_cell.angle_beta   90.00
_cell.angle_gamma   90.00
#
_symmetry.space_group_name_H-M   'P 1'
#
loop_
_entity.id
_entity.type
_entity.pdbx_description
1 polymer ?
#
loop_
_entity_poly.entity_id
_entity_poly.type
_entity_poly.pdbx_seq_one_letter_code
_entity_poly.pdbx_strand_id
1 'polypeptide(L)'
;MIPKFRAWDRTRNEWSNGFFIYSEGGLYTPNYGFDRKHLKKRTDVYPIVKQERFIPMQSTGLFSTFSEDELFEDDVIFWTYFDEFEDTGKARIVYRDGCWKLLDIKTGKEVWDSLFDCLENCTVFLSGNIYENPELVEVTND
;
A
#
# COMPACT_ATOMS: atom_id res chain seq x y z
N MET A 1 -2.98 13.72 -10.30
CA MET A 1 -2.10 13.01 -9.35
C MET A 1 -0.90 12.47 -10.12
N ILE A 2 0.32 12.64 -9.60
CA ILE A 2 1.53 12.08 -10.20
C ILE A 2 1.67 10.65 -9.68
N PRO A 3 1.73 9.61 -10.53
CA PRO A 3 1.82 8.23 -10.08
C PRO A 3 3.03 8.03 -9.14
N LYS A 4 2.74 7.65 -7.90
CA LYS A 4 3.74 7.32 -6.87
C LYS A 4 3.45 5.92 -6.36
N PHE A 5 4.51 5.16 -6.13
CA PHE A 5 4.41 3.77 -5.70
C PHE A 5 5.39 3.51 -4.57
N ARG A 6 5.03 2.61 -3.66
CA ARG A 6 5.93 1.92 -2.74
C ARG A 6 5.91 0.43 -3.06
N ALA A 7 6.93 -0.31 -2.63
CA ALA A 7 6.96 -1.75 -2.88
C ALA A 7 7.43 -2.54 -1.66
N TRP A 8 6.70 -3.60 -1.34
CA TRP A 8 7.09 -4.56 -0.30
C TRP A 8 7.93 -5.69 -0.89
N ASP A 9 9.06 -6.02 -0.26
CA ASP A 9 9.91 -7.15 -0.62
C ASP A 9 9.51 -8.40 0.20
N ARG A 10 8.75 -9.32 -0.41
CA ARG A 10 8.30 -10.56 0.27
C ARG A 10 9.43 -11.49 0.69
N THR A 11 10.61 -11.39 0.06
CA THR A 11 11.74 -12.27 0.41
C THR A 11 12.48 -11.76 1.64
N ARG A 12 12.50 -10.45 1.83
CA ARG A 12 13.20 -9.80 2.95
C ARG A 12 12.28 -9.32 4.07
N ASN A 13 10.97 -9.26 3.82
CA ASN A 13 9.97 -8.68 4.70
C ASN A 13 10.33 -7.24 5.10
N GLU A 14 10.66 -6.42 4.11
CA GLU A 14 11.01 -5.01 4.29
C GLU A 14 10.49 -4.16 3.13
N TRP A 15 10.39 -2.85 3.37
CA TRP A 15 10.14 -1.87 2.32
C TRP A 15 11.34 -1.77 1.36
N SER A 16 11.06 -1.76 0.06
CA SER A 16 12.09 -1.55 -0.95
C SER A 16 12.60 -0.10 -0.94
N ASN A 17 13.90 0.06 -0.78
CA ASN A 17 14.60 1.36 -0.85
C ASN A 17 14.67 1.97 -2.27
N GLY A 18 14.14 1.28 -3.29
CA GLY A 18 14.05 1.78 -4.65
C GLY A 18 13.84 0.66 -5.67
N PHE A 19 12.97 0.89 -6.65
CA PHE A 19 12.64 -0.07 -7.69
C PHE A 19 12.31 0.60 -9.02
N PHE A 20 12.37 -0.16 -10.10
CA PHE A 20 11.97 0.23 -11.44
C PHE A 20 10.83 -0.65 -11.93
N ILE A 21 9.79 -0.03 -12.48
CA ILE A 21 8.69 -0.72 -13.17
C ILE A 21 8.97 -0.69 -14.67
N TYR A 22 9.01 -1.85 -15.31
CA TYR A 22 9.17 -1.97 -16.76
C TYR A 22 7.83 -2.05 -17.48
N SER A 23 7.76 -1.48 -18.69
CA SER A 23 6.51 -1.36 -19.47
C SER A 23 5.87 -2.71 -19.80
N GLU A 24 6.67 -3.75 -20.00
CA GLU A 24 6.21 -5.13 -20.28
C GLU A 24 5.80 -5.90 -19.00
N GLY A 25 5.76 -5.23 -17.85
CA GLY A 25 5.47 -5.86 -16.55
C GLY A 25 6.72 -6.52 -15.95
N GLY A 26 7.35 -5.84 -15.00
CA GLY A 26 8.48 -6.38 -14.24
C GLY A 26 9.01 -5.36 -13.24
N LEU A 27 9.47 -5.85 -12.09
CA LEU A 27 10.02 -5.02 -11.00
C LEU A 27 11.47 -5.38 -10.73
N TYR A 28 12.33 -4.38 -10.64
CA TYR A 28 13.77 -4.56 -10.40
C TYR A 28 14.25 -3.59 -9.33
N THR A 29 15.08 -4.06 -8.40
CA THR A 29 15.78 -3.19 -7.45
C THR A 29 17.26 -3.11 -7.81
N PRO A 30 17.87 -1.92 -7.80
CA PRO A 30 19.32 -1.83 -7.87
C PRO A 30 19.87 -2.42 -6.57
N ASN A 31 20.45 -3.62 -6.65
CA ASN A 31 20.98 -4.33 -5.49
C ASN A 31 21.96 -3.44 -4.69
N TYR A 32 21.86 -3.46 -3.37
CA TYR A 32 22.68 -2.73 -2.38
C TYR A 32 24.19 -3.08 -2.35
N GLY A 33 24.75 -3.68 -3.41
CA GLY A 33 26.09 -4.26 -3.38
C GLY A 33 26.82 -4.35 -4.71
N PHE A 34 26.34 -3.69 -5.78
CA PHE A 34 27.12 -3.59 -7.01
C PHE A 34 27.93 -2.30 -7.03
N ASP A 35 29.25 -2.43 -6.88
CA ASP A 35 30.20 -1.34 -7.09
C ASP A 35 29.97 -0.74 -8.48
N ARG A 36 29.54 0.55 -8.50
CA ARG A 36 29.15 1.29 -9.71
C ARG A 36 30.23 1.31 -10.80
N LYS A 37 31.48 0.96 -10.45
CA LYS A 37 32.61 0.87 -11.38
C LYS A 37 32.44 -0.20 -12.46
N HIS A 38 31.70 -1.29 -12.21
CA HIS A 38 31.49 -2.36 -13.19
C HIS A 38 30.23 -2.18 -14.07
N LEU A 39 29.36 -1.21 -13.76
CA LEU A 39 28.10 -0.97 -14.46
C LEU A 39 28.23 -0.22 -15.79
N LYS A 40 29.39 0.37 -16.11
CA LYS A 40 29.56 1.13 -17.37
C LYS A 40 29.50 0.27 -18.65
N LYS A 41 29.53 -1.06 -18.54
CA LYS A 41 29.65 -1.96 -19.72
C LYS A 41 28.79 -3.23 -19.69
N ARG A 42 27.85 -3.39 -18.75
CA ARG A 42 26.87 -4.48 -18.79
C ARG A 42 25.47 -3.94 -18.57
N THR A 43 24.69 -3.96 -19.64
CA THR A 43 23.21 -3.99 -19.62
C THR A 43 22.68 -5.34 -19.13
N ASP A 44 23.58 -6.26 -18.81
CA ASP A 44 23.28 -7.67 -18.70
C ASP A 44 23.18 -8.03 -17.22
N VAL A 45 22.02 -8.57 -16.87
CA VAL A 45 21.68 -9.18 -15.59
C VAL A 45 21.29 -8.21 -14.48
N TYR A 46 20.27 -7.40 -14.74
CA TYR A 46 19.24 -7.25 -13.72
C TYR A 46 18.53 -8.60 -13.66
N PRO A 47 18.64 -9.41 -12.58
CA PRO A 47 17.75 -10.55 -12.47
C PRO A 47 16.34 -9.97 -12.56
N ILE A 48 15.57 -10.40 -13.55
CA ILE A 48 14.12 -10.32 -13.51
C ILE A 48 13.78 -11.11 -12.26
N VAL A 49 13.73 -10.41 -11.14
CA VAL A 49 13.20 -11.01 -9.96
C VAL A 49 11.77 -11.30 -10.36
N LYS A 50 11.40 -12.58 -10.33
CA LYS A 50 10.04 -13.01 -10.64
C LYS A 50 9.07 -11.99 -10.06
N GLN A 51 8.14 -11.54 -10.88
CA GLN A 51 7.15 -10.49 -10.58
C GLN A 51 6.52 -10.64 -9.18
N GLU A 52 6.53 -11.86 -8.63
CA GLU A 52 6.02 -12.25 -7.32
C GLU A 52 6.83 -11.75 -6.08
N ARG A 53 8.11 -11.36 -6.19
CA ARG A 53 8.88 -10.91 -5.00
C ARG A 53 8.40 -9.56 -4.49
N PHE A 54 8.22 -8.62 -5.41
CA PHE A 54 7.90 -7.25 -5.08
C PHE A 54 6.42 -6.99 -5.27
N ILE A 55 5.78 -6.42 -4.26
CA ILE A 55 4.39 -6.04 -4.32
C ILE A 55 4.32 -4.52 -4.47
N PRO A 56 4.04 -3.98 -5.67
CA PRO A 56 3.83 -2.56 -5.81
C PRO A 56 2.48 -2.19 -5.19
N MET A 57 2.45 -1.10 -4.45
CA MET A 57 1.24 -0.45 -3.95
C MET A 57 1.25 0.99 -4.45
N GLN A 58 0.16 1.39 -5.07
CA GLN A 58 0.03 2.73 -5.61
C GLN A 58 -0.44 3.71 -4.53
N SER A 59 0.11 4.93 -4.54
CA SER A 59 -0.38 6.03 -3.72
C SER A 59 -1.81 6.40 -4.13
N THR A 60 -2.64 6.67 -3.13
CA THR A 60 -3.98 7.21 -3.34
C THR A 60 -3.96 8.69 -3.70
N GLY A 61 -2.89 9.41 -3.33
CA GLY A 61 -2.80 10.87 -3.33
C GLY A 61 -3.58 11.54 -2.19
N LEU A 62 -4.12 10.76 -1.26
CA LEU A 62 -4.84 11.20 -0.07
C LEU A 62 -4.01 10.90 1.19
N PHE A 63 -4.31 11.60 2.28
CA PHE A 63 -3.54 11.57 3.52
C PHE A 63 -4.46 11.26 4.69
N SER A 64 -3.90 10.70 5.76
CA SER A 64 -4.61 10.60 7.04
C SER A 64 -5.01 11.99 7.55
N THR A 65 -5.99 12.07 8.46
CA THR A 65 -6.57 13.37 8.87
C THR A 65 -5.59 14.28 9.63
N PHE A 66 -4.78 13.72 10.53
CA PHE A 66 -3.93 14.52 11.42
C PHE A 66 -2.43 14.32 11.22
N SER A 67 -2.03 13.39 10.36
CA SER A 67 -0.62 13.19 10.02
C SER A 67 -0.42 13.39 8.52
N GLU A 68 0.80 13.79 8.14
CA GLU A 68 1.21 13.88 6.74
C GLU A 68 1.46 12.50 6.11
N ASP A 69 0.98 11.42 6.75
CA ASP A 69 1.08 10.07 6.24
C ASP A 69 0.15 9.91 5.02
N GLU A 70 0.78 9.79 3.86
CA GLU A 70 0.12 9.48 2.59
C GLU A 70 -0.38 8.03 2.61
N LEU A 71 -1.62 7.84 2.16
CA LEU A 71 -2.28 6.55 2.12
C LEU A 71 -2.04 5.86 0.77
N PHE A 72 -1.79 4.57 0.81
CA PHE A 72 -1.51 3.72 -0.34
C PHE A 72 -2.50 2.56 -0.42
N GLU A 73 -2.53 1.91 -1.58
CA GLU A 73 -3.18 0.61 -1.74
C GLU A 73 -2.69 -0.39 -0.67
N ASP A 74 -3.61 -1.23 -0.17
CA ASP A 74 -3.41 -2.22 0.88
C ASP A 74 -3.02 -1.69 2.27
N ASP A 75 -3.02 -0.36 2.48
CA ASP A 75 -3.04 0.20 3.83
C ASP A 75 -4.34 -0.16 4.56
N VAL A 76 -4.21 -0.37 5.87
CA VAL A 76 -5.32 -0.54 6.80
C VAL A 76 -5.48 0.77 7.55
N ILE A 77 -6.67 1.36 7.47
CA ILE A 77 -7.03 2.57 8.21
C ILE A 77 -7.98 2.24 9.35
N PHE A 78 -7.94 3.06 10.39
CA PHE A 78 -9.00 3.20 11.39
C PHE A 78 -9.74 4.50 11.12
N TRP A 79 -11.07 4.42 11.04
CA TRP A 79 -11.92 5.59 10.82
C TRP A 79 -12.96 5.74 11.93
N THR A 80 -13.32 6.98 12.24
CA THR A 80 -14.38 7.35 13.19
C THR A 80 -15.14 8.55 12.64
N TYR A 81 -16.47 8.53 12.71
CA TYR A 81 -17.28 9.68 12.31
C TYR A 81 -16.88 10.95 13.07
N PHE A 82 -17.09 12.11 12.44
CA PHE A 82 -16.86 13.41 13.08
C PHE A 82 -17.93 13.78 14.12
N ASP A 83 -19.13 13.21 14.01
CA ASP A 83 -20.27 13.54 14.85
C ASP A 83 -20.49 12.52 15.98
N GLU A 84 -21.47 12.81 16.85
CA GLU A 84 -21.79 12.03 18.06
C GLU A 84 -22.39 10.65 17.76
N PHE A 85 -22.56 10.27 16.49
CA PHE A 85 -22.90 8.92 16.09
C PHE A 85 -21.61 8.10 16.01
N GLU A 86 -21.18 7.61 17.18
CA GLU A 86 -19.94 6.86 17.44
C GLU A 86 -19.83 5.53 16.68
N ASP A 87 -19.89 5.53 15.35
CA ASP A 87 -19.47 4.38 14.56
C ASP A 87 -18.00 4.53 14.16
N THR A 88 -17.31 3.40 14.24
CA THR A 88 -15.89 3.31 13.96
C THR A 88 -15.62 2.00 13.25
N GLY A 89 -14.58 1.97 12.42
CA GLY A 89 -14.23 0.78 11.70
C GLY A 89 -12.76 0.71 11.34
N LYS A 90 -12.35 -0.48 10.94
CA LYS A 90 -11.06 -0.72 10.32
C LYS A 90 -11.28 -1.22 8.90
N ALA A 91 -10.63 -0.60 7.93
CA ALA A 91 -10.81 -0.95 6.54
C ALA A 91 -9.48 -0.97 5.78
N ARG A 92 -9.37 -1.89 4.83
CA ARG A 92 -8.28 -1.97 3.87
C ARG A 92 -8.62 -1.14 2.63
N ILE A 93 -7.66 -0.34 2.17
CA ILE A 93 -7.75 0.45 0.95
C ILE A 93 -7.50 -0.44 -0.28
N VAL A 94 -8.39 -0.41 -1.27
CA VAL A 94 -8.24 -1.15 -2.54
C VAL A 94 -8.67 -0.28 -3.72
N TYR A 95 -8.11 -0.52 -4.91
CA TYR A 95 -8.61 0.12 -6.14
C TYR A 95 -9.67 -0.75 -6.81
N ARG A 96 -10.92 -0.25 -6.91
CA ARG A 96 -12.04 -0.95 -7.59
C ARG A 96 -12.99 0.07 -8.22
N ASP A 97 -13.60 -0.31 -9.33
CA ASP A 97 -14.63 0.48 -10.02
C ASP A 97 -14.22 1.94 -10.31
N GLY A 98 -12.92 2.16 -10.56
CA GLY A 98 -12.36 3.46 -10.90
C GLY A 98 -11.99 4.36 -9.71
N CYS A 99 -12.18 3.92 -8.47
CA CYS A 99 -11.83 4.71 -7.27
C CYS A 99 -11.19 3.87 -6.15
N TRP A 100 -10.70 4.56 -5.12
CA TRP A 100 -10.21 3.92 -3.89
C TRP A 100 -11.40 3.55 -3.00
N LYS A 101 -11.59 2.25 -2.76
CA LYS A 101 -12.63 1.68 -1.91
C LYS A 101 -12.06 1.26 -0.56
N LEU A 102 -12.95 1.13 0.42
CA LEU A 102 -12.64 0.68 1.77
C LEU A 102 -13.36 -0.63 2.06
N LEU A 103 -12.59 -1.71 2.24
CA LEU A 103 -13.12 -3.02 2.61
C LEU A 103 -12.93 -3.25 4.10
N ASP A 104 -14.00 -3.49 4.84
CA ASP A 104 -13.92 -3.88 6.24
C ASP A 104 -13.05 -5.12 6.42
N ILE A 105 -12.10 -5.05 7.36
CA ILE A 105 -11.10 -6.11 7.54
C ILE A 105 -11.70 -7.43 8.06
N LYS A 106 -12.87 -7.41 8.69
CA LYS A 106 -13.51 -8.61 9.26
C LYS A 106 -14.43 -9.30 8.24
N THR A 107 -15.22 -8.52 7.52
CA THR A 107 -16.29 -9.00 6.63
C THR A 107 -15.91 -8.98 5.16
N GLY A 108 -14.87 -8.22 4.79
CA GLY A 108 -14.44 -8.02 3.40
C GLY A 108 -15.41 -7.20 2.55
N LYS A 109 -16.47 -6.63 3.16
CA LYS A 109 -17.48 -5.83 2.46
C LYS A 109 -17.06 -4.36 2.37
N GLU A 110 -17.54 -3.67 1.35
CA GLU A 110 -17.39 -2.22 1.25
C GLU A 110 -18.15 -1.54 2.40
N VAL A 111 -17.47 -0.63 3.10
CA VAL A 111 -18.05 0.14 4.21
C VAL A 111 -18.27 1.61 3.88
N TRP A 112 -17.71 2.08 2.77
CA TRP A 112 -17.80 3.45 2.29
C TRP A 112 -17.88 3.46 0.77
N ASP A 113 -18.53 4.48 0.21
CA ASP A 113 -18.60 4.67 -1.25
C ASP A 113 -17.20 4.86 -1.83
N SER A 114 -16.31 5.56 -1.11
CA SER A 114 -14.88 5.67 -1.44
C SER A 114 -14.05 6.12 -0.22
N LEU A 115 -12.72 6.00 -0.33
CA LEU A 115 -11.78 6.59 0.63
C LEU A 115 -11.94 8.12 0.73
N PHE A 116 -12.24 8.79 -0.39
CA PHE A 116 -12.47 10.23 -0.40
C PHE A 116 -13.72 10.59 0.42
N ASP A 117 -14.82 9.88 0.20
CA ASP A 117 -16.07 10.06 0.95
C ASP A 117 -15.88 9.81 2.45
N CYS A 118 -15.10 8.78 2.83
CA CYS A 118 -14.74 8.53 4.22
C CYS A 118 -13.94 9.70 4.82
N LEU A 119 -12.93 10.25 4.12
CA LEU A 119 -12.12 11.35 4.63
C LEU A 119 -12.90 12.67 4.82
N GLU A 120 -13.96 12.89 4.04
CA GLU A 120 -14.84 14.07 4.19
C GLU A 120 -15.79 13.96 5.39
N ASN A 121 -16.01 12.76 5.93
CA ASN A 121 -16.99 12.50 6.99
C ASN A 121 -16.36 11.92 8.28
N CYS A 122 -15.11 11.48 8.23
CA CYS A 122 -14.45 10.78 9.31
C CYS A 122 -13.04 11.29 9.60
N THR A 123 -12.65 11.12 10.86
CA THR A 123 -11.23 11.12 11.23
C THR A 123 -10.63 9.78 10.84
N VAL A 124 -9.57 9.80 10.05
CA VAL A 124 -8.90 8.63 9.50
C VAL A 124 -7.45 8.58 9.98
N PHE A 125 -7.06 7.43 10.53
CA PHE A 125 -5.70 7.13 10.99
C PHE A 125 -5.14 5.93 10.23
N LEU A 126 -3.88 6.02 9.78
CA LEU A 126 -3.17 4.86 9.26
C LEU A 126 -2.84 3.92 10.42
N SER A 127 -3.30 2.66 10.32
CA SER A 127 -3.03 1.61 11.33
C SER A 127 -1.85 0.72 10.94
N GLY A 128 -1.47 0.70 9.67
CA GLY A 128 -0.45 -0.19 9.11
C GLY A 128 -0.84 -0.65 7.70
N ASN A 129 -0.24 -1.73 7.22
CA ASN A 129 -0.58 -2.34 5.94
C ASN A 129 -0.56 -3.87 6.05
N ILE A 130 -1.25 -4.57 5.15
CA ILE A 130 -1.40 -6.03 5.26
C ILE A 130 -0.11 -6.84 5.10
N TYR A 131 0.98 -6.23 4.64
CA TYR A 131 2.25 -6.93 4.39
C TYR A 131 3.21 -6.81 5.57
N GLU A 132 3.34 -5.61 6.13
CA GLU A 132 4.13 -5.38 7.35
C GLU A 132 3.37 -5.81 8.61
N ASN A 133 2.03 -5.72 8.57
CA ASN A 133 1.13 -5.99 9.70
C ASN A 133 0.04 -7.01 9.31
N PRO A 134 0.40 -8.26 8.97
CA PRO A 134 -0.58 -9.28 8.60
C PRO A 134 -1.62 -9.55 9.71
N GLU A 135 -1.25 -9.36 10.97
CA GLU A 135 -2.13 -9.51 12.14
C GLU A 135 -3.34 -8.56 12.13
N LEU A 136 -3.31 -7.48 11.35
CA LEU A 136 -4.44 -6.55 11.22
C LEU A 136 -5.63 -7.15 10.46
N VAL A 137 -5.42 -8.21 9.69
CA VAL A 137 -6.46 -8.85 8.87
C VAL A 137 -6.64 -10.34 9.18
N GLU A 138 -5.85 -10.89 10.11
CA GLU A 138 -6.05 -12.24 10.61
C GLU A 138 -7.31 -12.28 11.48
N VAL A 139 -8.28 -13.11 11.08
CA VAL A 139 -9.48 -13.35 11.89
C VAL A 139 -9.06 -14.16 13.12
N THR A 140 -9.01 -13.53 14.30
CA THR A 140 -9.00 -14.26 15.55
C THR A 140 -10.35 -14.95 15.69
N ASN A 141 -10.36 -16.29 15.58
CA ASN A 141 -11.50 -17.12 15.93
C ASN A 141 -11.65 -17.11 17.46
N ASP A 142 -12.19 -16.02 18.01
CA ASP A 142 -12.61 -15.92 19.42
C ASP A 142 -14.13 -16.05 19.55
#